data_AF-A0A497T5L4-F1
#
_entry.id   AF-A0A497T5L4-F1
#
_cell.length_a   1.000
_cell.length_b   1.000
_cell.length_c   1.000
_cell.angle_alpha   90.00
_cell.angle_beta   90.00
_cell.angle_gamma   90.00
#
_symmetry.space_group_name_H-M   'P 1'
#
loop_
_entity.id
_entity.type
_entity.pdbx_description
1 polymer ?
#
loop_
_entity_poly.entity_id
_entity_poly.type
_entity_poly.pdbx_seq_one_letter_code
_entity_poly.pdbx_strand_id
1 'polypeptide(L)'
;MEVTGTVLEMWSRAPISGVAVTADGHVTSTDPSGRFSLDLPPGTYTIRFVHADYETATRSVVVTSPTDIGTVYLKPIFTPL
;
A
#
# COMPACT_ATOMS: atom_id res chain seq x y z
N MET A 1 -5.54 -4.04 14.99
CA MET A 1 -4.89 -2.71 15.00
C MET A 1 -4.92 -2.22 13.58
N GLU A 2 -5.33 -0.99 13.39
CA GLU A 2 -5.49 -0.42 12.06
C GLU A 2 -4.13 0.05 11.52
N VAL A 3 -3.76 -0.38 10.32
CA VAL A 3 -2.65 0.20 9.55
C VAL A 3 -3.22 0.98 8.40
N THR A 4 -2.96 2.28 8.37
CA THR A 4 -3.45 3.19 7.33
C THR A 4 -2.29 3.80 6.55
N GLY A 5 -2.61 4.36 5.39
CA GLY A 5 -1.67 5.12 4.58
C GLY A 5 -2.30 5.56 3.28
N THR A 6 -1.49 6.17 2.42
CA THR A 6 -1.89 6.60 1.08
C THR A 6 -0.92 6.08 0.04
N VAL A 7 -1.43 5.63 -1.10
CA VAL A 7 -0.63 5.20 -2.24
C VAL A 7 -0.78 6.19 -3.38
N LEU A 8 0.33 6.78 -3.78
CA LEU A 8 0.39 7.75 -4.86
C LEU A 8 1.34 7.26 -5.95
N GLU A 9 1.12 7.73 -7.17
CA GLU A 9 2.07 7.54 -8.26
C GLU A 9 3.32 8.38 -8.02
N MET A 10 4.49 7.81 -8.30
CA MET A 10 5.78 8.39 -7.94
C MET A 10 6.04 9.76 -8.57
N TRP A 11 5.65 9.98 -9.83
CA TRP A 11 5.99 11.20 -10.58
C TRP A 11 4.90 12.25 -10.51
N SER A 12 3.68 11.90 -10.93
CA SER A 12 2.52 12.78 -10.97
C SER A 12 1.94 13.09 -9.59
N ARG A 13 2.25 12.25 -8.58
CA ARG A 13 1.62 12.28 -7.24
C ARG A 13 0.10 12.06 -7.29
N ALA A 14 -0.43 11.56 -8.40
CA ALA A 14 -1.84 11.20 -8.49
C ALA A 14 -2.14 10.03 -7.54
N PRO A 15 -3.32 10.00 -6.91
CA PRO A 15 -3.73 8.85 -6.10
C PRO A 15 -3.92 7.61 -6.97
N ILE A 16 -3.49 6.46 -6.46
CA ILE A 16 -3.68 5.17 -7.14
C ILE A 16 -4.79 4.42 -6.40
N SER A 17 -5.91 4.21 -7.08
CA SER A 17 -7.01 3.36 -6.60
C SER A 17 -6.77 1.90 -6.96
N GLY A 18 -7.33 0.96 -6.19
CA GLY A 18 -7.30 -0.46 -6.51
C GLY A 18 -5.95 -1.14 -6.27
N VAL A 19 -5.01 -0.50 -5.57
CA VAL A 19 -3.76 -1.14 -5.17
C VAL A 19 -4.09 -2.18 -4.10
N ALA A 20 -3.78 -3.45 -4.38
CA ALA A 20 -3.91 -4.52 -3.40
C ALA A 20 -2.84 -4.35 -2.33
N VAL A 21 -3.26 -4.19 -1.08
CA VAL A 21 -2.39 -4.05 0.08
C VAL A 21 -2.49 -5.33 0.90
N THR A 22 -1.40 -6.09 0.95
CA THR A 22 -1.42 -7.45 1.52
C THR A 22 -0.36 -7.63 2.61
N ALA A 23 -0.71 -8.30 3.70
CA ALA A 23 0.23 -8.70 4.75
C ALA A 23 -0.21 -10.01 5.40
N ASP A 24 0.61 -11.06 5.30
CA ASP A 24 0.39 -12.39 5.89
C ASP A 24 -1.06 -12.90 5.77
N GLY A 25 -1.61 -12.86 4.56
CA GLY A 25 -2.97 -13.33 4.25
C GLY A 25 -4.10 -12.31 4.48
N HIS A 26 -3.81 -11.17 5.10
CA HIS A 26 -4.76 -10.05 5.20
C HIS A 26 -4.68 -9.20 3.93
N VAL A 27 -5.84 -8.70 3.49
CA VAL A 27 -6.00 -7.98 2.23
C VAL A 27 -6.92 -6.78 2.41
N THR A 28 -6.56 -5.68 1.78
CA THR A 28 -7.44 -4.53 1.51
C THR A 28 -7.05 -3.92 0.15
N SER A 29 -7.77 -2.90 -0.30
CA SER A 29 -7.43 -2.16 -1.51
C SER A 29 -7.53 -0.66 -1.29
N THR A 30 -6.72 0.12 -2.02
CA THR A 30 -6.83 1.58 -1.96
C THR A 30 -8.12 2.11 -2.58
N ASP A 31 -8.72 3.11 -1.95
CA ASP A 31 -9.90 3.82 -2.43
C ASP A 31 -9.56 4.83 -3.56
N PRO A 32 -10.54 5.56 -4.14
CA PRO A 32 -10.27 6.55 -5.20
C PRO A 32 -9.36 7.71 -4.80
N SER A 33 -9.18 7.97 -3.50
CA SER A 33 -8.23 8.96 -2.97
C SER A 33 -6.84 8.36 -2.68
N GLY A 34 -6.64 7.08 -3.02
CA GLY A 34 -5.41 6.33 -2.78
C GLY A 34 -5.24 5.88 -1.33
N ARG A 35 -6.24 6.06 -0.47
CA ARG A 35 -6.15 5.69 0.95
C ARG A 35 -6.46 4.22 1.14
N PHE A 36 -5.78 3.58 2.08
CA PHE A 36 -6.12 2.23 2.54
C PHE A 36 -6.22 2.19 4.05
N SER A 37 -6.97 1.21 4.54
CA SER A 37 -7.01 0.80 5.95
C SER A 37 -7.00 -0.73 5.98
N LEU A 38 -6.03 -1.30 6.69
CA LEU A 38 -5.82 -2.73 6.83
C LEU A 38 -5.77 -3.10 8.33
N ASP A 39 -6.67 -3.95 8.76
CA ASP A 39 -6.66 -4.46 10.13
C ASP A 39 -5.67 -5.62 10.28
N LEU A 40 -4.72 -5.45 11.21
CA LEU A 40 -3.71 -6.47 11.56
C LEU A 40 -3.65 -6.68 13.08
N PRO A 41 -3.52 -7.92 13.56
CA PRO A 41 -3.11 -8.17 14.94
C PRO A 41 -1.76 -7.50 15.28
N PRO A 42 -1.42 -7.32 16.57
CA PRO A 42 -0.09 -6.86 16.94
C PRO A 42 0.98 -7.84 16.44
N GLY A 43 2.03 -7.30 15.81
CA GLY A 43 3.07 -8.12 15.18
C GLY A 43 3.97 -7.32 14.23
N THR A 44 4.93 -8.00 13.62
CA THR A 44 5.81 -7.41 12.60
C THR A 44 5.42 -7.97 11.24
N TYR A 45 5.14 -7.09 10.29
CA TYR A 45 4.65 -7.46 8.97
C TYR A 45 5.50 -6.85 7.87
N THR A 46 5.54 -7.54 6.73
CA THR A 46 5.94 -6.96 5.44
C THR A 46 4.70 -6.75 4.61
N ILE A 47 4.28 -5.49 4.47
CA ILE A 47 3.15 -5.11 3.62
C ILE A 47 3.63 -5.05 2.18
N ARG A 48 2.88 -5.66 1.26
CA ARG A 48 3.10 -5.56 -0.19
C ARG A 48 2.00 -4.72 -0.83
N PHE A 49 2.38 -3.89 -1.78
CA PHE A 49 1.50 -3.03 -2.57
C PHE A 49 1.60 -3.47 -4.01
N VAL A 50 0.52 -4.04 -4.54
CA VAL A 50 0.49 -4.68 -5.86
C VAL A 50 -0.59 -4.04 -6.73
N HIS A 51 -0.22 -3.66 -7.94
CA HIS A 51 -1.11 -3.17 -8.98
C HIS A 51 -0.55 -3.57 -10.34
N ALA A 52 -1.40 -3.84 -11.34
CA ALA A 52 -0.95 -4.35 -12.63
C ALA A 52 -0.03 -3.38 -13.37
N ASP A 53 -0.33 -2.08 -13.29
CA ASP A 53 0.39 -1.02 -14.01
C ASP A 53 1.63 -0.49 -13.27
N TYR A 54 1.94 -1.00 -12.07
CA TYR A 54 3.01 -0.46 -11.23
C TYR A 54 3.92 -1.54 -10.64
N GLU A 55 5.19 -1.18 -10.45
CA GLU A 55 6.14 -2.00 -9.73
C GLU A 55 5.64 -2.28 -8.31
N THR A 56 5.80 -3.53 -7.86
CA THR A 56 5.44 -3.91 -6.49
C THR A 56 6.34 -3.17 -5.50
N ALA A 57 5.73 -2.47 -4.55
CA ALA A 57 6.44 -1.90 -3.41
C ALA A 57 6.21 -2.74 -2.15
N THR A 58 7.17 -2.68 -1.22
CA THR A 58 7.07 -3.36 0.08
C THR A 58 7.40 -2.42 1.22
N ARG A 59 6.79 -2.64 2.39
CA ARG A 59 7.04 -1.85 3.59
C ARG A 59 6.98 -2.70 4.85
N SER A 60 8.04 -2.66 5.65
CA SER A 60 8.05 -3.29 6.97
C SER A 60 7.36 -2.38 7.99
N VAL A 61 6.49 -2.95 8.81
CA VAL A 61 5.82 -2.24 9.90
C VAL A 61 5.78 -3.11 11.16
N VAL A 62 5.96 -2.47 12.32
CA VAL A 62 5.72 -3.08 13.63
C VAL A 62 4.41 -2.51 14.15
N VAL A 63 3.42 -3.38 14.32
CA VAL A 63 2.07 -3.02 14.72
C VAL A 63 1.92 -3.29 16.21
N THR A 64 1.87 -2.23 17.01
CA THR A 64 1.58 -2.29 18.46
C THR A 64 0.39 -1.41 18.84
N SER A 65 0.00 -0.50 17.96
CA SER A 65 -1.15 0.40 18.04
C SER A 65 -1.64 0.72 16.63
N PRO A 66 -2.79 1.41 16.46
CA PRO A 66 -3.11 2.02 15.18
C PRO A 66 -1.92 2.83 14.66
N THR A 67 -1.57 2.64 13.40
CA THR A 67 -0.33 3.17 12.79
C THR A 67 -0.64 3.71 11.40
N ASP A 68 -0.37 4.99 11.17
CA ASP A 68 -0.30 5.55 9.83
C ASP A 68 1.14 5.41 9.32
N ILE A 69 1.31 4.66 8.22
CA ILE A 69 2.62 4.55 7.58
C ILE A 69 2.86 5.72 6.61
N GLY A 70 1.91 6.60 6.38
CA GLY A 70 2.03 7.73 5.46
C GLY A 70 2.03 7.28 4.01
N THR A 71 2.76 8.01 3.16
CA THR A 71 2.69 7.80 1.71
C THR A 71 3.63 6.70 1.22
N VAL A 72 3.09 5.82 0.37
CA VAL A 72 3.84 4.86 -0.45
C VAL A 72 3.77 5.33 -1.90
N TYR A 73 4.92 5.42 -2.56
CA TYR A 73 4.99 5.80 -3.98
C TYR A 73 5.22 4.57 -4.84
N LEU A 74 4.34 4.33 -5.81
CA LEU A 74 4.52 3.28 -6.80
C LEU A 74 5.08 3.85 -8.10
N LYS A 75 5.98 3.09 -8.72
CA LYS A 75 6.58 3.41 -10.02
C LYS A 75 5.79 2.71 -11.12
N PRO A 76 5.27 3.41 -12.14
CA PRO A 76 4.68 2.80 -13.31
C PRO A 76 5.63 1.78 -13.98
N ILE A 77 5.08 0.67 -14.44
CA ILE A 77 5.78 -0.29 -15.29
C ILE A 77 5.72 0.24 -16.72
N PHE A 78 6.84 0.68 -17.25
CA PHE A 78 6.94 0.95 -18.68
C PHE A 78 7.24 -0.36 -19.41
N THR A 79 6.22 -0.91 -20.07
CA THR A 79 6.44 -1.91 -21.12
C THR A 79 6.75 -1.17 -22.41
N PRO A 80 7.97 -1.27 -22.98
CA PRO A 80 8.21 -0.77 -24.32
C PRO A 80 7.30 -1.55 -25.30
N LEU A 81 6.58 -0.80 -26.14
CA LEU A 81 5.75 -1.32 -27.23
C LEU A 81 6.60 -2.09 -28.26
#